data_AF-A0A9D6LAJ4-F1
#
_entry.id   AF-A0A9D6LAJ4-F1
#
_cell.length_a   1.000
_cell.length_b   1.000
_cell.length_c   1.000
_cell.angle_alpha   90.00
_cell.angle_beta   90.00
_cell.angle_gamma   90.00
#
_symmetry.space_group_name_H-M   'P 1'
#
loop_
_entity.id
_entity.type
_entity.pdbx_description
1 polymer ?
#
loop_
_entity_poly.entity_id
_entity_poly.type
_entity_poly.pdbx_seq_one_letter_code
_entity_poly.pdbx_strand_id
1 'polypeptide(L)'
;MRKLLTSALLVCATTVLGSGLAHAWFIQGQVVCAIDGSAVPGVQVQIASEPAGFAGSTSTAGDGGYVFYLPDSPGCYIVSLVLGAGQTAVNPASGTFEFCTTDANREFTQNFTITTPSCGGSTTGLCWLTAGGAKFSSITGTPVGQSGPQHSWGGNVYPGCSPTAGDGGDWNHIAFAQKLHFHGRHIVVDRCGNIDGIPPGSTSPATPFNYIEFHGTGTLVGIQGNKADYGTVYFWAHCEDRNEPGSSGQRDGAGKDRYFLHVFSNLADPNGSTLLLVDIDGNPATVDPVTITDGNMQIHISSCSDPALAAAEAASAKSLLYSDRASGGSSTSPNGPASVTGTSWGRLKTLYR
;
A
#
# COMPACT_ATOMS: atom_id res chain seq x y z
N MET A 1 -17.09 27.40 75.38
CA MET A 1 -15.83 26.70 75.05
C MET A 1 -15.89 25.26 75.55
N ARG A 2 -16.56 24.38 74.82
CA ARG A 2 -16.51 22.91 75.00
C ARG A 2 -16.75 22.31 73.62
N LYS A 3 -15.71 22.39 72.80
CA LYS A 3 -15.71 21.94 71.41
C LYS A 3 -14.83 20.69 71.34
N LEU A 4 -15.42 19.65 70.75
CA LEU A 4 -14.77 18.78 69.75
C LEU A 4 -13.54 18.02 70.23
N LEU A 5 -13.70 16.80 70.75
CA LEU A 5 -12.62 15.80 70.82
C LEU A 5 -13.18 14.39 71.11
N THR A 6 -14.04 13.85 70.24
CA THR A 6 -14.46 12.43 70.34
C THR A 6 -15.00 11.85 69.03
N SER A 7 -14.47 12.25 67.87
CA SER A 7 -14.86 11.65 66.59
C SER A 7 -13.72 11.68 65.58
N ALA A 8 -12.64 10.97 65.87
CA ALA A 8 -11.54 10.77 64.94
C ALA A 8 -10.94 9.36 65.11
N LEU A 9 -11.78 8.33 64.98
CA LEU A 9 -11.28 6.95 64.90
C LEU A 9 -12.33 6.01 64.29
N LEU A 10 -12.86 6.36 63.11
CA LEU A 10 -13.58 5.38 62.28
C LEU A 10 -13.71 5.84 60.81
N VAL A 11 -12.60 6.23 60.18
CA VAL A 11 -12.54 6.36 58.71
C VAL A 11 -11.17 5.87 58.25
N CYS A 12 -10.96 4.55 58.26
CA CYS A 12 -9.74 3.97 57.69
C CYS A 12 -9.93 2.57 57.08
N ALA A 13 -11.15 2.17 56.73
CA ALA A 13 -11.36 0.83 56.18
C ALA A 13 -12.62 0.73 55.31
N THR A 14 -12.67 1.43 54.19
CA THR A 14 -13.49 1.05 53.02
C THR A 14 -12.93 1.69 51.74
N THR A 15 -11.67 1.41 51.43
CA THR A 15 -11.26 1.31 50.03
C THR A 15 -11.50 -0.14 49.63
N VAL A 16 -12.76 -0.44 49.30
CA VAL A 16 -13.12 -1.72 48.68
C VAL A 16 -12.47 -1.71 47.30
N LEU A 17 -11.32 -2.38 47.26
CA LEU A 17 -10.81 -3.22 46.18
C LEU A 17 -11.79 -3.31 45.00
N GLY A 18 -11.62 -2.40 44.04
CA GLY A 18 -11.80 -2.77 42.63
C GLY A 18 -10.59 -3.62 42.25
N SER A 19 -10.51 -4.84 42.77
CA SER A 19 -9.63 -5.85 42.20
C SER A 19 -10.22 -6.18 40.83
N GLY A 20 -9.83 -5.40 39.82
CA GLY A 20 -9.79 -5.92 38.46
C GLY A 20 -9.03 -7.23 38.57
N LEU A 21 -9.66 -8.33 38.17
CA LEU A 21 -8.99 -9.61 38.07
C LEU A 21 -7.68 -9.34 37.34
N ALA A 22 -6.55 -9.49 38.03
CA ALA A 22 -5.25 -9.38 37.41
C ALA A 22 -5.08 -10.65 36.56
N HIS A 23 -5.73 -10.66 35.41
CA HIS A 23 -5.59 -11.70 34.42
C HIS A 23 -4.16 -11.65 33.91
N ALA A 24 -3.33 -12.61 34.31
CA ALA A 24 -1.91 -12.61 34.01
C ALA A 24 -1.63 -13.09 32.57
N TRP A 25 -2.66 -13.56 31.86
CA TRP A 25 -2.56 -14.17 30.54
C TRP A 25 -3.56 -13.47 29.62
N PHE A 26 -3.07 -12.86 28.55
CA PHE A 26 -3.93 -12.17 27.59
C PHE A 26 -3.33 -12.16 26.19
N ILE A 27 -4.22 -12.03 25.21
CA ILE A 27 -3.86 -11.61 23.86
C ILE A 27 -4.58 -10.32 23.55
N GLN A 28 -3.86 -9.36 22.98
CA GLN A 28 -4.40 -8.09 22.53
C GLN A 28 -3.93 -7.76 21.12
N GLY A 29 -4.55 -6.76 20.52
CA GLY A 29 -4.11 -6.27 19.22
C GLY A 29 -5.09 -5.29 18.63
N GLN A 30 -4.83 -4.91 17.38
CA GLN A 30 -5.67 -3.99 16.63
C GLN A 30 -6.09 -4.60 15.30
N VAL A 31 -7.31 -4.30 14.87
CA VAL A 31 -7.77 -4.51 13.50
C VAL A 31 -7.72 -3.17 12.78
N VAL A 32 -6.87 -3.11 11.75
CA VAL A 32 -6.64 -1.90 10.95
C VAL A 32 -6.98 -2.13 9.49
N CYS A 33 -7.30 -1.04 8.81
CA CYS A 33 -7.51 -1.02 7.38
C CYS A 33 -6.20 -1.21 6.63
N ALA A 34 -6.22 -2.11 5.64
CA ALA A 34 -5.09 -2.36 4.75
C ALA A 34 -4.70 -1.15 3.90
N ILE A 35 -5.64 -0.22 3.72
CA ILE A 35 -5.52 0.89 2.77
C ILE A 35 -4.85 2.11 3.42
N ASP A 36 -5.32 2.51 4.60
CA ASP A 36 -4.92 3.76 5.26
C ASP A 36 -4.39 3.55 6.69
N GLY A 37 -4.34 2.31 7.17
CA GLY A 37 -3.96 1.99 8.54
C GLY A 37 -4.96 2.48 9.59
N SER A 38 -6.13 2.97 9.17
CA SER A 38 -7.16 3.45 10.11
C SER A 38 -7.73 2.29 10.92
N ALA A 39 -8.11 2.60 12.16
CA ALA A 39 -8.75 1.65 13.04
C ALA A 39 -10.10 1.19 12.49
N VAL A 40 -10.37 -0.12 12.49
CA VAL A 40 -11.68 -0.67 12.11
C VAL A 40 -12.47 -1.09 13.34
N PRO A 41 -13.43 -0.27 13.80
CA PRO A 41 -14.29 -0.64 14.92
C PRO A 41 -15.36 -1.65 14.52
N GLY A 42 -15.83 -2.45 15.48
CA GLY A 42 -16.97 -3.36 15.31
C GLY A 42 -16.69 -4.68 14.57
N VAL A 43 -15.43 -4.98 14.24
CA VAL A 43 -15.05 -6.29 13.68
C VAL A 43 -15.14 -7.34 14.78
N GLN A 44 -15.84 -8.44 14.53
CA GLN A 44 -15.93 -9.52 15.51
C GLN A 44 -14.68 -10.40 15.45
N VAL A 45 -14.04 -10.57 16.59
CA VAL A 45 -12.88 -11.44 16.79
C VAL A 45 -13.34 -12.59 17.69
N GLN A 46 -12.92 -13.80 17.38
CA GLN A 46 -13.20 -15.01 18.15
C GLN A 46 -11.90 -15.67 18.58
N ILE A 47 -11.94 -16.31 19.75
CA ILE A 47 -10.85 -17.15 20.23
C ILE A 47 -11.40 -18.50 20.66
N ALA A 48 -10.69 -19.56 20.31
CA ALA A 48 -10.98 -20.92 20.77
C ALA A 48 -9.69 -21.61 21.19
N SER A 49 -9.73 -22.39 22.26
CA SER A 49 -8.66 -23.33 22.57
C SER A 49 -8.93 -24.69 21.95
N GLU A 50 -7.87 -25.35 21.48
CA GLU A 50 -7.90 -26.73 21.03
C GLU A 50 -7.32 -27.63 22.14
N PRO A 51 -7.99 -28.71 22.58
CA PRO A 51 -9.30 -29.20 22.17
C PRO A 51 -10.40 -28.71 23.14
N ALA A 52 -11.07 -27.61 22.78
CA ALA A 52 -12.36 -27.13 23.27
C ALA A 52 -12.52 -26.67 24.74
N GLY A 53 -11.43 -26.33 25.46
CA GLY A 53 -11.52 -25.93 26.87
C GLY A 53 -12.02 -24.48 27.11
N PHE A 54 -11.82 -23.58 26.15
CA PHE A 54 -12.09 -22.16 26.28
C PHE A 54 -12.54 -21.59 24.93
N ALA A 55 -13.61 -20.80 24.92
CA ALA A 55 -14.04 -20.05 23.74
C ALA A 55 -14.55 -18.68 24.16
N GLY A 56 -14.28 -17.67 23.33
CA GLY A 56 -14.71 -16.32 23.57
C GLY A 56 -14.90 -15.55 22.27
N SER A 57 -15.67 -14.48 22.32
CA SER A 57 -15.79 -13.53 21.21
C SER A 57 -15.85 -12.12 21.74
N THR A 58 -15.25 -11.19 21.02
CA THR A 58 -15.31 -9.75 21.30
C THR A 58 -15.45 -8.98 19.99
N SER A 59 -15.77 -7.69 20.09
CA SER A 59 -15.77 -6.78 18.94
C SER A 59 -14.68 -5.73 19.15
N THR A 60 -14.05 -5.29 18.06
CA THR A 60 -13.05 -4.24 18.14
C THR A 60 -13.65 -2.92 18.62
N ALA A 61 -12.92 -2.24 19.50
CA ALA A 61 -13.28 -0.94 20.05
C ALA A 61 -13.11 0.19 19.02
N GLY A 62 -13.43 1.43 19.41
CA GLY A 62 -13.36 2.61 18.53
C GLY A 62 -11.97 2.89 17.94
N ASP A 63 -10.92 2.41 18.59
CA ASP A 63 -9.51 2.45 18.16
C ASP A 63 -9.07 1.19 17.41
N GLY A 64 -10.00 0.30 17.06
CA GLY A 64 -9.73 -0.98 16.41
C GLY A 64 -9.16 -2.03 17.36
N GLY A 65 -8.96 -1.70 18.64
CA GLY A 65 -8.37 -2.58 19.63
C GLY A 65 -9.28 -3.72 20.04
N TYR A 66 -8.69 -4.88 20.33
CA TYR A 66 -9.35 -6.00 20.99
C TYR A 66 -8.45 -6.61 22.06
N VAL A 67 -9.06 -7.24 23.06
CA VAL A 67 -8.34 -7.97 24.11
C VAL A 67 -9.14 -9.19 24.53
N PHE A 68 -8.44 -10.31 24.74
CA PHE A 68 -8.96 -11.51 25.38
C PHE A 68 -8.13 -11.82 26.62
N TYR A 69 -8.81 -11.99 27.75
CA TYR A 69 -8.22 -12.55 28.96
C TYR A 69 -8.32 -14.07 28.89
N LEU A 70 -7.18 -14.74 29.04
CA LEU A 70 -7.05 -16.18 28.89
C LEU A 70 -7.08 -16.87 30.27
N PRO A 71 -7.40 -18.17 30.33
CA PRO A 71 -7.21 -18.98 31.54
C PRO A 71 -5.76 -18.94 32.04
N ASP A 72 -5.56 -18.93 33.36
CA ASP A 72 -4.25 -18.97 34.01
C ASP A 72 -3.58 -20.36 33.95
N SER A 73 -3.59 -20.98 32.77
CA SER A 73 -2.97 -22.28 32.51
C SER A 73 -2.43 -22.36 31.07
N PRO A 74 -1.27 -23.02 30.84
CA PRO A 74 -0.76 -23.31 29.49
C PRO A 74 -1.80 -23.93 28.58
N GLY A 75 -1.92 -23.40 27.35
CA GLY A 75 -2.86 -23.90 26.34
C GLY A 75 -2.55 -23.33 24.96
N CYS A 76 -3.04 -23.98 23.92
CA CYS A 76 -2.97 -23.48 22.55
C CYS A 76 -4.32 -22.91 22.13
N TYR A 77 -4.27 -21.76 21.46
CA TYR A 77 -5.41 -20.96 21.09
C TYR A 77 -5.33 -20.54 19.62
N ILE A 78 -6.50 -20.44 19.00
CA ILE A 78 -6.68 -19.90 17.66
C ILE A 78 -7.54 -18.65 17.80
N VAL A 79 -7.00 -17.51 17.40
CA VAL A 79 -7.76 -16.27 17.24
C VAL A 79 -8.16 -16.14 15.77
N SER A 80 -9.42 -15.81 15.52
CA SER A 80 -10.00 -15.72 14.18
C SER A 80 -10.85 -14.47 14.02
N LEU A 81 -10.83 -13.90 12.83
CA LEU A 81 -11.74 -12.83 12.43
C LEU A 81 -13.03 -13.40 11.87
N VAL A 82 -14.16 -12.85 12.29
CA VAL A 82 -15.45 -13.07 11.65
C VAL A 82 -15.69 -11.92 10.69
N LEU A 83 -15.39 -12.17 9.41
CA LEU A 83 -15.49 -11.17 8.35
C LEU A 83 -16.93 -11.06 7.84
N GLY A 84 -17.44 -9.83 7.78
CA GLY A 84 -18.74 -9.51 7.19
C GLY A 84 -18.70 -9.42 5.66
N ALA A 85 -19.85 -9.09 5.06
CA ALA A 85 -19.94 -8.88 3.61
C ALA A 85 -19.01 -7.76 3.14
N GLY A 86 -18.18 -8.04 2.13
CA GLY A 86 -17.20 -7.09 1.59
C GLY A 86 -15.92 -6.94 2.42
N GLN A 87 -15.76 -7.72 3.50
CA GLN A 87 -14.53 -7.71 4.29
C GLN A 87 -13.60 -8.86 3.89
N THR A 88 -12.30 -8.59 3.77
CA THR A 88 -11.29 -9.60 3.48
C THR A 88 -10.09 -9.45 4.40
N ALA A 89 -9.58 -10.55 4.95
CA ALA A 89 -8.33 -10.53 5.70
C ALA A 89 -7.14 -10.40 4.73
N VAL A 90 -6.23 -9.49 5.05
CA VAL A 90 -4.99 -9.26 4.29
C VAL A 90 -3.81 -9.85 5.04
N ASN A 91 -3.73 -9.59 6.35
CA ASN A 91 -2.67 -10.14 7.19
C ASN A 91 -3.19 -10.46 8.61
N PRO A 92 -3.08 -11.71 9.06
CA PRO A 92 -2.79 -12.92 8.27
C PRO A 92 -3.87 -13.15 7.20
N ALA A 93 -3.48 -13.60 6.01
CA ALA A 93 -4.42 -13.83 4.90
C ALA A 93 -5.48 -14.90 5.21
N SER A 94 -5.18 -15.83 6.12
CA SER A 94 -6.14 -16.81 6.63
C SER A 94 -7.23 -16.20 7.52
N GLY A 95 -7.05 -14.95 7.99
CA GLY A 95 -7.89 -14.35 9.01
C GLY A 95 -7.76 -15.01 10.38
N THR A 96 -6.75 -15.87 10.57
CA THR A 96 -6.51 -16.64 11.79
C THR A 96 -5.08 -16.51 12.27
N PHE A 97 -4.87 -16.64 13.58
CA PHE A 97 -3.57 -16.67 14.22
C PHE A 97 -3.55 -17.71 15.34
N GLU A 98 -2.59 -18.62 15.29
CA GLU A 98 -2.42 -19.70 16.26
C GLU A 98 -1.24 -19.41 17.18
N PHE A 99 -1.43 -19.59 18.49
CA PHE A 99 -0.36 -19.42 19.48
C PHE A 99 -0.56 -20.35 20.68
N CYS A 100 0.51 -20.62 21.40
CA CYS A 100 0.46 -21.39 22.65
C CYS A 100 1.05 -20.59 23.80
N THR A 101 0.29 -20.47 24.88
CA THR A 101 0.75 -19.85 26.11
C THR A 101 1.57 -20.84 26.95
N THR A 102 2.57 -20.32 27.65
CA THR A 102 3.38 -21.08 28.60
C THR A 102 3.61 -20.25 29.86
N ASP A 103 4.10 -20.86 30.93
CA ASP A 103 4.45 -20.10 32.15
C ASP A 103 5.49 -18.99 31.91
N ALA A 104 6.27 -19.08 30.83
CA ALA A 104 7.22 -18.06 30.40
C ALA A 104 6.61 -17.02 29.45
N ASN A 105 5.61 -17.39 28.64
CA ASN A 105 4.99 -16.54 27.62
C ASN A 105 3.48 -16.44 27.86
N ARG A 106 3.06 -15.37 28.52
CA ARG A 106 1.68 -15.16 28.99
C ARG A 106 0.96 -14.05 28.22
N GLU A 107 1.71 -13.21 27.51
CA GLU A 107 1.20 -12.02 26.83
C GLU A 107 1.51 -12.12 25.34
N PHE A 108 0.49 -11.95 24.50
CA PHE A 108 0.61 -11.97 23.05
C PHE A 108 0.01 -10.70 22.45
N THR A 109 0.65 -10.21 21.39
CA THR A 109 0.12 -9.11 20.59
C THR A 109 -0.02 -9.57 19.15
N GLN A 110 -1.23 -9.52 18.60
CA GLN A 110 -1.49 -9.85 17.20
C GLN A 110 -2.33 -8.77 16.55
N ASN A 111 -1.79 -8.12 15.52
CA ASN A 111 -2.58 -7.17 14.72
C ASN A 111 -3.16 -7.87 13.50
N PHE A 112 -4.34 -7.45 13.11
CA PHE A 112 -4.98 -7.90 11.88
C PHE A 112 -5.13 -6.73 10.92
N THR A 113 -4.88 -7.00 9.66
CA THR A 113 -5.11 -6.07 8.57
C THR A 113 -6.23 -6.59 7.71
N ILE A 114 -7.27 -5.79 7.48
CA ILE A 114 -8.42 -6.16 6.64
C ILE A 114 -8.73 -5.09 5.59
N THR A 115 -9.39 -5.50 4.53
CA THR A 115 -10.08 -4.59 3.60
C THR A 115 -11.55 -4.58 3.97
N THR A 116 -12.18 -3.40 4.09
CA THR A 116 -13.64 -3.24 4.29
C THR A 116 -14.12 -2.00 3.53
N PRO A 117 -15.36 -1.95 3.01
CA PRO A 117 -15.89 -0.77 2.31
C PRO A 117 -15.93 0.48 3.20
N SER A 118 -15.91 0.29 4.53
CA SER A 118 -15.87 1.34 5.53
C SER A 118 -14.45 1.85 5.85
N CYS A 119 -13.40 1.27 5.25
CA CYS A 119 -12.07 1.87 5.28
C CYS A 119 -12.16 3.23 4.58
N GLY A 120 -12.15 4.29 5.38
CA GLY A 120 -12.49 5.64 4.97
C GLY A 120 -11.38 6.29 4.16
N GLY A 121 -11.42 6.05 2.86
CA GLY A 121 -10.55 6.69 1.88
C GLY A 121 -10.39 5.79 0.69
N SER A 122 -11.38 5.79 -0.19
CA SER A 122 -11.16 5.34 -1.56
C SER A 122 -10.01 6.21 -2.13
N THR A 123 -8.77 5.70 -2.12
CA THR A 123 -7.66 6.38 -2.82
C THR A 123 -7.84 6.29 -4.34
N THR A 124 -8.83 5.52 -4.81
CA THR A 124 -9.38 5.57 -6.17
C THR A 124 -9.66 7.03 -6.56
N GLY A 125 -8.86 7.57 -7.46
CA GLY A 125 -8.98 8.95 -7.97
C GLY A 125 -8.25 10.04 -7.17
N LEU A 126 -7.56 9.71 -6.08
CA LEU A 126 -6.73 10.67 -5.33
C LEU A 126 -5.36 10.89 -5.96
N CYS A 127 -4.82 9.86 -6.63
CA CYS A 127 -3.57 9.99 -7.36
C CYS A 127 -3.72 9.59 -8.83
N TRP A 128 -2.79 10.09 -9.63
CA TRP A 128 -2.65 9.77 -11.04
C TRP A 128 -1.18 9.56 -11.39
N LEU A 129 -0.93 8.83 -12.47
CA LEU A 129 0.42 8.43 -12.87
C LEU A 129 0.73 8.99 -14.25
N THR A 130 1.92 9.56 -14.38
CA THR A 130 2.63 9.62 -15.67
C THR A 130 3.90 8.86 -15.54
N ALA A 131 4.13 7.94 -16.46
CA ALA A 131 5.34 7.17 -16.40
C ALA A 131 5.75 6.69 -17.77
N GLY A 132 7.04 6.40 -17.90
CA GLY A 132 7.60 5.82 -19.09
C GLY A 132 9.02 5.37 -18.84
N GLY A 133 9.37 4.25 -19.43
CA GLY A 133 10.69 3.67 -19.19
C GLY A 133 10.97 2.45 -20.00
N ALA A 134 12.16 1.93 -19.76
CA ALA A 134 12.65 0.74 -20.42
C ALA A 134 13.42 -0.14 -19.44
N LYS A 135 13.21 -1.45 -19.52
CA LYS A 135 14.04 -2.44 -18.84
C LYS A 135 15.08 -2.99 -19.81
N PHE A 136 16.34 -2.71 -19.53
CA PHE A 136 17.49 -3.33 -20.19
C PHE A 136 17.96 -4.53 -19.37
N SER A 137 18.26 -5.65 -20.03
CA SER A 137 18.68 -6.90 -19.37
C SER A 137 19.87 -6.66 -18.42
N SER A 138 19.77 -7.14 -17.19
CA SER A 138 20.79 -7.01 -16.15
C SER A 138 21.99 -7.96 -16.34
N ILE A 139 21.98 -8.86 -17.31
CA ILE A 139 23.06 -9.86 -17.50
C ILE A 139 24.29 -9.29 -18.22
N THR A 140 24.20 -8.16 -18.95
CA THR A 140 25.35 -7.72 -19.77
C THR A 140 25.68 -6.24 -19.79
N GLY A 141 24.83 -5.31 -19.32
CA GLY A 141 25.13 -3.87 -19.41
C GLY A 141 25.52 -3.36 -20.83
N THR A 142 25.30 -4.20 -21.85
CA THR A 142 25.63 -4.03 -23.27
C THR A 142 24.75 -4.99 -24.08
N PRO A 143 24.42 -4.67 -25.34
CA PRO A 143 23.46 -5.42 -26.14
C PRO A 143 24.05 -6.77 -26.55
N VAL A 144 23.57 -7.86 -25.96
CA VAL A 144 23.80 -9.22 -26.49
C VAL A 144 22.69 -9.57 -27.46
N GLY A 145 23.05 -9.69 -28.75
CA GLY A 145 22.30 -10.38 -29.81
C GLY A 145 20.99 -9.75 -30.31
N GLN A 146 20.26 -9.02 -29.48
CA GLN A 146 19.13 -8.17 -29.87
C GLN A 146 19.40 -6.75 -29.35
N SER A 147 19.66 -5.82 -30.26
CA SER A 147 19.79 -4.41 -29.93
C SER A 147 18.43 -3.87 -29.46
N GLY A 148 18.26 -3.63 -28.16
CA GLY A 148 17.08 -2.96 -27.63
C GLY A 148 16.72 -3.34 -26.19
N PRO A 149 15.77 -2.62 -25.58
CA PRO A 149 15.24 -2.99 -24.28
C PRO A 149 14.44 -4.30 -24.35
N GLN A 150 14.39 -5.06 -23.25
CA GLN A 150 13.52 -6.24 -23.15
C GLN A 150 12.05 -5.84 -23.06
N HIS A 151 11.81 -4.71 -22.39
CA HIS A 151 10.51 -4.10 -22.22
C HIS A 151 10.62 -2.59 -22.41
N SER A 152 9.68 -2.00 -23.13
CA SER A 152 9.44 -0.55 -23.10
C SER A 152 7.99 -0.30 -22.74
N TRP A 153 7.72 0.65 -21.88
CA TRP A 153 6.39 0.90 -21.38
C TRP A 153 6.22 2.37 -21.08
N GLY A 154 4.98 2.80 -20.96
CA GLY A 154 4.67 4.16 -20.56
C GLY A 154 3.24 4.54 -20.92
N GLY A 155 2.83 5.67 -20.37
CA GLY A 155 1.47 6.13 -20.51
C GLY A 155 1.05 7.02 -19.36
N ASN A 156 -0.26 7.20 -19.25
CA ASN A 156 -0.89 7.87 -18.15
C ASN A 156 -2.04 7.03 -17.57
N VAL A 157 -2.27 7.22 -16.28
CA VAL A 157 -3.39 6.65 -15.54
C VAL A 157 -4.05 7.79 -14.82
N TYR A 158 -5.37 7.93 -15.02
CA TYR A 158 -6.23 8.95 -14.43
C TYR A 158 -5.79 10.39 -14.71
N PRO A 159 -5.67 10.84 -15.98
CA PRO A 159 -5.17 12.17 -16.27
C PRO A 159 -6.17 13.27 -15.82
N GLY A 160 -6.01 13.79 -14.59
CA GLY A 160 -6.66 15.00 -14.09
C GLY A 160 -7.86 14.77 -13.16
N CYS A 161 -8.84 15.68 -13.23
CA CYS A 161 -9.96 15.77 -12.28
C CYS A 161 -11.18 14.91 -12.62
N SER A 162 -11.12 14.14 -13.71
CA SER A 162 -12.26 13.35 -14.16
C SER A 162 -11.88 11.87 -14.22
N PRO A 163 -12.63 10.99 -13.55
CA PRO A 163 -12.45 9.54 -13.68
C PRO A 163 -12.74 9.02 -15.09
N THR A 164 -13.27 9.87 -15.97
CA THR A 164 -13.58 9.53 -17.36
C THR A 164 -12.66 10.22 -18.37
N ALA A 165 -11.69 11.04 -17.94
CA ALA A 165 -10.76 11.69 -18.85
C ALA A 165 -9.89 10.63 -19.55
N GLY A 166 -9.93 10.60 -20.88
CA GLY A 166 -9.27 9.55 -21.66
C GLY A 166 -9.73 8.14 -21.27
N ASP A 167 -10.95 8.01 -20.73
CA ASP A 167 -11.49 6.75 -20.23
C ASP A 167 -10.56 6.11 -19.17
N GLY A 168 -10.05 6.97 -18.31
CA GLY A 168 -9.19 6.60 -17.19
C GLY A 168 -7.72 6.52 -17.52
N GLY A 169 -7.30 6.63 -18.79
CA GLY A 169 -5.89 6.70 -19.19
C GLY A 169 -5.55 5.89 -20.43
N ASP A 170 -4.28 5.97 -20.83
CA ASP A 170 -3.70 5.24 -21.95
C ASP A 170 -2.36 4.65 -21.49
N TRP A 171 -2.29 3.32 -21.41
CA TRP A 171 -1.11 2.61 -20.94
C TRP A 171 -0.56 1.66 -22.01
N ASN A 172 0.72 1.77 -22.32
CA ASN A 172 1.36 0.96 -23.35
C ASN A 172 2.50 0.14 -22.76
N HIS A 173 2.61 -1.11 -23.22
CA HIS A 173 3.74 -1.96 -22.92
C HIS A 173 4.13 -2.80 -24.13
N ILE A 174 5.40 -2.79 -24.49
CA ILE A 174 5.98 -3.61 -25.55
C ILE A 174 6.91 -4.61 -24.90
N ALA A 175 6.60 -5.89 -25.11
CA ALA A 175 7.45 -7.01 -24.71
C ALA A 175 8.20 -7.51 -25.94
N PHE A 176 9.46 -7.06 -26.12
CA PHE A 176 10.21 -7.27 -27.35
C PHE A 176 10.54 -8.75 -27.61
N ALA A 177 10.83 -9.51 -26.55
CA ALA A 177 11.14 -10.93 -26.67
C ALA A 177 9.93 -11.74 -27.16
N GLN A 178 8.74 -11.48 -26.62
CA GLN A 178 7.48 -12.10 -27.07
C GLN A 178 6.92 -11.45 -28.34
N LYS A 179 7.46 -10.29 -28.74
CA LYS A 179 6.93 -9.43 -29.82
C LYS A 179 5.44 -9.15 -29.62
N LEU A 180 5.08 -8.72 -28.43
CA LEU A 180 3.72 -8.35 -28.06
C LEU A 180 3.65 -6.87 -27.73
N HIS A 181 2.57 -6.22 -28.14
CA HIS A 181 2.20 -4.87 -27.74
C HIS A 181 0.87 -4.94 -26.99
N PHE A 182 0.93 -4.60 -25.71
CA PHE A 182 -0.22 -4.36 -24.86
C PHE A 182 -0.60 -2.88 -24.93
N HIS A 183 -1.88 -2.60 -25.16
CA HIS A 183 -2.47 -1.27 -25.09
C HIS A 183 -3.68 -1.30 -24.15
N GLY A 184 -3.50 -0.81 -22.92
CA GLY A 184 -4.52 -0.64 -21.89
C GLY A 184 -5.39 0.60 -22.12
N ARG A 185 -6.70 0.44 -21.92
CA ARG A 185 -7.78 1.43 -22.02
C ARG A 185 -8.81 1.15 -20.92
N HIS A 186 -9.80 2.02 -20.68
CA HIS A 186 -10.76 1.82 -19.58
C HIS A 186 -10.05 1.57 -18.24
N ILE A 187 -9.18 2.49 -17.84
CA ILE A 187 -8.28 2.29 -16.69
C ILE A 187 -8.93 2.83 -15.41
N VAL A 188 -8.94 2.02 -14.37
CA VAL A 188 -9.48 2.37 -13.06
C VAL A 188 -8.35 2.28 -12.03
N VAL A 189 -8.10 3.38 -11.32
CA VAL A 189 -7.17 3.39 -10.18
C VAL A 189 -7.81 2.62 -9.04
N ASP A 190 -7.15 1.57 -8.58
CA ASP A 190 -7.61 0.82 -7.42
C ASP A 190 -7.24 1.56 -6.15
N ARG A 191 -5.94 1.87 -6.00
CA ARG A 191 -5.43 2.57 -4.82
C ARG A 191 -4.06 3.21 -5.04
N CYS A 192 -3.74 4.12 -4.15
CA CYS A 192 -2.43 4.74 -3.98
C CYS A 192 -1.99 4.57 -2.53
N GLY A 193 -0.68 4.45 -2.29
CA GLY A 193 -0.18 4.27 -0.93
C GLY A 193 1.33 4.44 -0.81
N ASN A 194 1.88 3.93 0.30
CA ASN A 194 3.31 3.91 0.55
C ASN A 194 3.81 2.48 0.78
N ILE A 195 4.97 2.17 0.19
CA ILE A 195 5.69 0.92 0.41
C ILE A 195 6.38 0.96 1.77
N ASP A 196 6.23 -0.11 2.54
CA ASP A 196 6.89 -0.27 3.83
C ASP A 196 8.42 -0.27 3.68
N GLY A 197 9.10 0.41 4.61
CA GLY A 197 10.56 0.44 4.65
C GLY A 197 11.23 1.49 3.76
N ILE A 198 10.46 2.30 3.02
CA ILE A 198 10.96 3.52 2.36
C ILE A 198 10.20 4.76 2.87
N PRO A 199 10.80 5.97 2.81
CA PRO A 199 10.10 7.18 3.16
C PRO A 199 8.79 7.33 2.37
N PRO A 200 7.70 7.82 2.99
CA PRO A 200 6.45 8.03 2.29
C PRO A 200 6.56 9.15 1.27
N GLY A 201 5.86 8.99 0.15
CA GLY A 201 5.76 10.00 -0.89
C GLY A 201 6.91 10.06 -1.88
N SER A 202 6.80 11.04 -2.76
CA SER A 202 7.78 11.44 -3.77
C SER A 202 7.92 12.96 -3.72
N THR A 203 9.09 13.50 -4.04
CA THR A 203 9.43 14.93 -3.94
C THR A 203 9.27 15.69 -5.27
N SER A 204 9.15 14.99 -6.40
CA SER A 204 9.06 15.59 -7.73
C SER A 204 8.20 14.78 -8.72
N PRO A 205 6.87 15.03 -8.74
CA PRO A 205 6.15 16.05 -7.96
C PRO A 205 5.98 15.66 -6.49
N ALA A 206 5.76 16.66 -5.63
CA ALA A 206 5.46 16.39 -4.22
C ALA A 206 4.12 15.63 -4.10
N THR A 207 4.17 14.41 -3.60
CA THR A 207 3.00 13.55 -3.36
C THR A 207 3.20 12.77 -2.05
N PRO A 208 2.14 12.46 -1.29
CA PRO A 208 2.24 11.61 -0.10
C PRO A 208 2.30 10.11 -0.44
N PHE A 209 2.27 9.73 -1.72
CA PHE A 209 2.24 8.33 -2.18
C PHE A 209 3.48 7.98 -2.99
N ASN A 210 3.96 6.75 -2.85
CA ASN A 210 5.09 6.21 -3.62
C ASN A 210 4.73 4.92 -4.37
N TYR A 211 3.47 4.46 -4.32
CA TYR A 211 2.95 3.48 -5.27
C TYR A 211 1.51 3.78 -5.72
N ILE A 212 1.15 3.22 -6.87
CA ILE A 212 -0.20 3.24 -7.44
C ILE A 212 -0.52 1.87 -8.05
N GLU A 213 -1.75 1.43 -7.85
CA GLU A 213 -2.33 0.22 -8.43
C GLU A 213 -3.55 0.56 -9.26
N PHE A 214 -3.68 -0.11 -10.40
CA PHE A 214 -4.78 0.13 -11.33
C PHE A 214 -5.05 -1.10 -12.19
N HIS A 215 -6.30 -1.22 -12.62
CA HIS A 215 -6.76 -2.27 -13.51
C HIS A 215 -7.53 -1.70 -14.68
N GLY A 216 -7.88 -2.56 -15.63
CA GLY A 216 -8.76 -2.18 -16.71
C GLY A 216 -8.85 -3.23 -17.79
N THR A 217 -9.20 -2.77 -18.98
CA THR A 217 -9.23 -3.61 -20.18
C THR A 217 -8.21 -3.12 -21.20
N GLY A 218 -8.01 -3.86 -22.28
CA GLY A 218 -7.09 -3.42 -23.30
C GLY A 218 -7.07 -4.36 -24.48
N THR A 219 -6.02 -4.22 -25.28
CA THR A 219 -5.72 -5.14 -26.37
C THR A 219 -4.30 -5.67 -26.21
N LEU A 220 -4.08 -6.91 -26.64
CA LEU A 220 -2.77 -7.51 -26.71
C LEU A 220 -2.60 -8.11 -28.11
N VAL A 221 -1.68 -7.52 -28.88
CA VAL A 221 -1.46 -7.89 -30.27
C VAL A 221 0.00 -8.24 -30.52
N GLY A 222 0.22 -9.16 -31.46
CA GLY A 222 1.51 -9.49 -31.99
C GLY A 222 2.05 -8.35 -32.87
N ILE A 223 3.34 -8.09 -32.74
CA ILE A 223 4.09 -7.14 -33.56
C ILE A 223 5.28 -7.85 -34.22
N GLN A 224 5.96 -7.18 -35.16
CA GLN A 224 7.21 -7.68 -35.77
C GLN A 224 7.15 -9.14 -36.28
N GLY A 225 6.04 -9.47 -36.93
CA GLY A 225 5.79 -10.80 -37.52
C GLY A 225 5.11 -11.81 -36.60
N ASN A 226 4.92 -11.49 -35.31
CA ASN A 226 3.98 -12.23 -34.46
C ASN A 226 2.54 -11.88 -34.89
N LYS A 227 1.71 -12.88 -35.16
CA LYS A 227 0.32 -12.74 -35.63
C LYS A 227 -0.72 -12.90 -34.52
N ALA A 228 -0.29 -12.98 -33.26
CA ALA A 228 -1.21 -13.07 -32.14
C ALA A 228 -2.19 -11.89 -32.14
N ASP A 229 -3.44 -12.17 -31.85
CA ASP A 229 -4.47 -11.18 -31.59
C ASP A 229 -5.39 -11.78 -30.53
N TYR A 230 -5.23 -11.31 -29.30
CA TYR A 230 -6.01 -11.80 -28.16
C TYR A 230 -7.33 -11.03 -27.99
N GLY A 231 -7.62 -10.07 -28.87
CA GLY A 231 -8.79 -9.20 -28.75
C GLY A 231 -8.76 -8.39 -27.46
N THR A 232 -9.92 -8.31 -26.79
CA THR A 232 -10.04 -7.67 -25.48
C THR A 232 -9.37 -8.53 -24.41
N VAL A 233 -8.46 -7.92 -23.66
CA VAL A 233 -7.80 -8.51 -22.50
C VAL A 233 -8.10 -7.68 -21.25
N TYR A 234 -7.85 -8.27 -20.08
CA TYR A 234 -7.89 -7.61 -18.79
C TYR A 234 -6.47 -7.42 -18.27
N PHE A 235 -6.27 -6.43 -17.43
CA PHE A 235 -4.97 -6.23 -16.82
C PHE A 235 -5.07 -5.66 -15.41
N TRP A 236 -4.02 -5.89 -14.64
CA TRP A 236 -3.75 -5.24 -13.36
C TRP A 236 -2.27 -4.87 -13.31
N ALA A 237 -1.96 -3.70 -12.76
CA ALA A 237 -0.61 -3.17 -12.69
C ALA A 237 -0.34 -2.55 -11.31
N HIS A 238 0.92 -2.67 -10.89
CA HIS A 238 1.44 -2.04 -9.69
C HIS A 238 2.73 -1.30 -10.06
N CYS A 239 2.76 0.00 -9.77
CA CYS A 239 3.86 0.90 -10.09
C CYS A 239 4.36 1.57 -8.81
N GLU A 240 5.67 1.53 -8.58
CA GLU A 240 6.34 2.15 -7.43
C GLU A 240 7.28 3.26 -7.89
N ASP A 241 7.02 4.50 -7.47
CA ASP A 241 7.90 5.67 -7.62
C ASP A 241 8.81 5.74 -6.39
N ARG A 242 10.05 5.24 -6.50
CA ARG A 242 10.89 4.99 -5.31
C ARG A 242 11.90 6.09 -5.01
N ASN A 243 12.28 6.91 -5.99
CA ASN A 243 13.19 8.04 -5.76
C ASN A 243 13.34 8.93 -7.00
N GLU A 244 13.61 10.22 -6.79
CA GLU A 244 14.12 11.07 -7.85
C GLU A 244 15.58 10.76 -8.21
N PRO A 245 15.99 11.01 -9.48
CA PRO A 245 15.26 11.59 -10.61
C PRO A 245 14.49 10.55 -11.46
N GLY A 246 14.02 9.47 -10.84
CA GLY A 246 13.62 8.24 -11.50
C GLY A 246 14.80 7.29 -11.65
N SER A 247 14.56 6.20 -12.36
CA SER A 247 15.52 5.11 -12.47
C SER A 247 16.74 5.43 -13.36
N SER A 248 16.62 6.43 -14.24
CA SER A 248 17.73 6.89 -15.08
C SER A 248 18.80 7.62 -14.26
N GLY A 249 20.01 7.08 -14.21
CA GLY A 249 21.11 7.66 -13.43
C GLY A 249 21.10 7.33 -11.93
N GLN A 250 20.07 6.62 -11.44
CA GLN A 250 20.03 6.11 -10.08
C GLN A 250 20.98 4.92 -9.91
N ARG A 251 21.91 5.04 -8.94
CA ARG A 251 22.94 4.02 -8.68
C ARG A 251 22.51 3.02 -7.61
N ASP A 252 21.71 3.47 -6.64
CA ASP A 252 21.18 2.59 -5.62
C ASP A 252 19.95 1.85 -6.15
N GLY A 253 20.00 0.53 -6.18
CA GLY A 253 18.86 -0.30 -6.59
C GLY A 253 17.62 -0.11 -5.71
N ALA A 254 17.79 0.31 -4.45
CA ALA A 254 16.68 0.60 -3.55
C ALA A 254 15.87 1.82 -3.99
N GLY A 255 16.53 2.81 -4.60
CA GLY A 255 15.91 4.03 -5.12
C GLY A 255 15.42 3.92 -6.56
N LYS A 256 15.44 2.73 -7.18
CA LYS A 256 14.92 2.55 -8.53
C LYS A 256 13.44 2.18 -8.49
N ASP A 257 12.67 2.81 -9.35
CA ASP A 257 11.25 2.55 -9.54
C ASP A 257 11.02 1.08 -9.92
N ARG A 258 9.84 0.58 -9.59
CA ARG A 258 9.48 -0.81 -9.87
C ARG A 258 8.14 -0.93 -10.55
N TYR A 259 8.04 -1.96 -11.38
CA TYR A 259 6.92 -2.16 -12.27
C TYR A 259 6.48 -3.61 -12.29
N PHE A 260 5.19 -3.82 -12.06
CA PHE A 260 4.50 -5.08 -12.26
C PHE A 260 3.35 -4.88 -13.25
N LEU A 261 3.17 -5.85 -14.14
CA LEU A 261 2.03 -5.90 -15.06
C LEU A 261 1.59 -7.34 -15.24
N HIS A 262 0.31 -7.59 -15.02
CA HIS A 262 -0.33 -8.86 -15.31
C HIS A 262 -1.47 -8.64 -16.31
N VAL A 263 -1.36 -9.26 -17.48
CA VAL A 263 -2.38 -9.23 -18.54
C VAL A 263 -2.92 -10.64 -18.73
N PHE A 264 -4.24 -10.77 -18.71
CA PHE A 264 -4.93 -12.06 -18.73
C PHE A 264 -6.24 -12.00 -19.51
N SER A 265 -6.77 -13.16 -19.90
CA SER A 265 -7.96 -13.24 -20.76
C SER A 265 -9.26 -13.54 -20.03
N ASN A 266 -9.21 -14.06 -18.80
CA ASN A 266 -10.38 -14.46 -18.03
C ASN A 266 -10.37 -13.86 -16.62
N LEU A 267 -11.33 -12.98 -16.33
CA LEU A 267 -11.53 -12.40 -14.99
C LEU A 267 -11.81 -13.44 -13.90
N ALA A 268 -12.42 -14.57 -14.25
CA ALA A 268 -12.71 -15.64 -13.28
C ALA A 268 -11.49 -16.51 -12.95
N ASP A 269 -10.43 -16.45 -13.77
CA ASP A 269 -9.17 -17.16 -13.55
C ASP A 269 -7.99 -16.34 -14.09
N PRO A 270 -7.63 -15.21 -13.44
CA PRO A 270 -6.56 -14.34 -13.94
C PRO A 270 -5.21 -15.07 -14.04
N ASN A 271 -4.90 -15.91 -13.06
CA ASN A 271 -3.62 -16.60 -12.97
C ASN A 271 -3.51 -17.71 -14.03
N GLY A 272 -4.53 -18.54 -14.19
CA GLY A 272 -4.56 -19.60 -15.19
C GLY A 272 -4.73 -19.10 -16.63
N SER A 273 -5.15 -17.85 -16.81
CA SER A 273 -5.37 -17.22 -18.12
C SER A 273 -4.36 -16.12 -18.48
N THR A 274 -3.20 -16.14 -17.82
CA THR A 274 -2.08 -15.20 -18.03
C THR A 274 -1.58 -15.22 -19.47
N LEU A 275 -1.51 -14.04 -20.09
CA LEU A 275 -1.01 -13.83 -21.46
C LEU A 275 0.33 -13.08 -21.49
N LEU A 276 0.50 -12.12 -20.59
CA LEU A 276 1.74 -11.36 -20.41
C LEU A 276 1.92 -11.07 -18.92
N LEU A 277 3.12 -11.32 -18.41
CA LEU A 277 3.48 -11.06 -17.03
C LEU A 277 4.83 -10.35 -16.98
N VAL A 278 4.90 -9.27 -16.21
CA VAL A 278 6.12 -8.57 -15.82
C VAL A 278 6.25 -8.74 -14.33
N ASP A 279 7.09 -9.68 -13.93
CA ASP A 279 7.24 -10.14 -12.56
C ASP A 279 8.67 -10.72 -12.37
N ILE A 280 9.18 -10.72 -11.14
CA ILE A 280 10.54 -11.20 -10.84
C ILE A 280 10.65 -12.72 -10.96
N ASP A 281 9.69 -13.48 -10.45
CA ASP A 281 9.75 -14.94 -10.36
C ASP A 281 8.88 -15.66 -11.41
N GLY A 282 8.03 -14.90 -12.10
CA GLY A 282 7.14 -15.40 -13.15
C GLY A 282 5.85 -16.02 -12.61
N ASN A 283 5.51 -15.80 -11.34
CA ASN A 283 4.30 -16.29 -10.71
C ASN A 283 3.21 -15.21 -10.67
N PRO A 284 2.11 -15.35 -11.44
CA PRO A 284 1.03 -14.36 -11.42
C PRO A 284 0.25 -14.32 -10.09
N ALA A 285 0.46 -15.28 -9.19
CA ALA A 285 -0.19 -15.32 -7.88
C ALA A 285 0.50 -14.43 -6.84
N THR A 286 1.71 -13.94 -7.13
CA THR A 286 2.44 -13.00 -6.28
C THR A 286 2.63 -11.68 -7.03
N VAL A 287 2.87 -10.61 -6.28
CA VAL A 287 3.13 -9.28 -6.84
C VAL A 287 4.58 -8.94 -6.55
N ASP A 288 5.49 -9.31 -7.46
CA ASP A 288 6.91 -9.10 -7.31
C ASP A 288 7.40 -8.08 -8.37
N PRO A 289 7.26 -6.77 -8.09
CA PRO A 289 7.51 -5.75 -9.10
C PRO A 289 9.00 -5.69 -9.46
N VAL A 290 9.23 -5.59 -10.77
CA VAL A 290 10.55 -5.62 -11.37
C VAL A 290 11.17 -4.23 -11.34
N THR A 291 12.43 -4.14 -10.93
CA THR A 291 13.20 -2.90 -11.03
C THR A 291 13.35 -2.44 -12.48
N ILE A 292 12.97 -1.19 -12.77
CA ILE A 292 13.20 -0.58 -14.08
C ILE A 292 14.61 0.02 -14.11
N THR A 293 15.25 -0.01 -15.29
CA THR A 293 16.65 0.43 -15.42
C THR A 293 16.79 1.84 -15.98
N ASP A 294 15.76 2.32 -16.67
CA ASP A 294 15.71 3.62 -17.33
C ASP A 294 14.26 4.11 -17.40
N GLY A 295 14.11 5.42 -17.51
CA GLY A 295 12.82 6.11 -17.40
C GLY A 295 12.52 6.63 -16.00
N ASN A 296 11.27 7.05 -15.81
CA ASN A 296 10.77 7.64 -14.58
C ASN A 296 9.28 7.29 -14.37
N MET A 297 8.91 7.06 -13.11
CA MET A 297 7.52 7.02 -12.67
C MET A 297 7.23 8.28 -11.86
N GLN A 298 6.15 8.98 -12.15
CA GLN A 298 5.75 10.16 -11.39
C GLN A 298 4.32 10.02 -10.96
N ILE A 299 4.13 9.83 -9.65
CA ILE A 299 2.81 9.82 -9.03
C ILE A 299 2.46 11.25 -8.65
N HIS A 300 1.27 11.68 -9.02
CA HIS A 300 0.74 13.01 -8.74
C HIS A 300 -0.52 12.88 -7.91
N ILE A 301 -0.85 13.91 -7.14
CA ILE A 301 -2.16 14.04 -6.49
C ILE A 301 -3.12 14.84 -7.37
N SER A 302 -4.40 14.48 -7.37
CA SER A 302 -5.42 15.24 -8.09
C SER A 302 -5.75 16.52 -7.32
N SER A 303 -5.47 17.71 -7.87
CA SER A 303 -5.76 19.02 -7.20
C SER A 303 -7.26 19.39 -7.20
N CYS A 304 -8.11 18.40 -7.38
CA CYS A 304 -9.48 18.54 -7.84
C CYS A 304 -10.43 18.51 -6.63
N SER A 305 -10.29 19.49 -5.73
CA SER A 305 -11.15 19.77 -4.58
C SER A 305 -11.97 18.59 -4.04
N ASP A 306 -11.30 17.52 -3.61
CA ASP A 306 -11.88 16.49 -2.75
C ASP A 306 -11.50 16.85 -1.30
N PRO A 307 -12.48 16.97 -0.38
CA PRO A 307 -12.19 17.12 1.05
C PRO A 307 -11.22 16.07 1.62
N ALA A 308 -11.17 14.86 1.04
CA ALA A 308 -10.23 13.81 1.42
C ALA A 308 -8.76 14.16 1.07
N LEU A 309 -8.54 14.89 -0.02
CA LEU A 309 -7.21 15.37 -0.43
C LEU A 309 -6.64 16.40 0.54
N ALA A 310 -7.48 17.32 1.03
CA ALA A 310 -7.06 18.29 2.03
C ALA A 310 -6.65 17.64 3.37
N ALA A 311 -7.27 16.51 3.72
CA ALA A 311 -6.91 15.73 4.90
C ALA A 311 -5.59 14.95 4.70
N ALA A 312 -5.39 14.35 3.52
CA ALA A 312 -4.15 13.65 3.18
C ALA A 312 -2.93 14.59 3.10
N GLU A 313 -3.09 15.77 2.50
CA GLU A 313 -2.08 16.83 2.48
C GLU A 313 -1.73 17.31 3.91
N ALA A 314 -2.73 17.51 4.77
CA ALA A 314 -2.53 17.93 6.15
C ALA A 314 -1.85 16.87 7.04
N ALA A 315 -2.08 15.58 6.76
CA ALA A 315 -1.41 14.47 7.45
C ALA A 315 0.06 14.35 7.04
N SER A 316 0.36 14.50 5.74
CA SER A 316 1.72 14.44 5.21
C SER A 316 2.58 15.63 5.65
N ALA A 317 2.03 16.85 5.60
CA ALA A 317 2.72 18.05 6.07
C ALA A 317 3.09 17.97 7.57
N LYS A 318 2.27 17.30 8.40
CA LYS A 318 2.58 17.06 9.82
C LYS A 318 3.70 16.03 10.03
N SER A 319 3.81 15.02 9.17
CA SER A 319 4.87 14.01 9.25
C SER A 319 6.24 14.60 8.91
N LEU A 320 6.31 15.40 7.83
CA LEU A 320 7.54 16.09 7.42
C LEU A 320 8.01 17.11 8.47
N LEU A 321 7.09 17.85 9.10
CA LEU A 321 7.42 18.79 10.17
C LEU A 321 7.85 18.11 11.49
N TYR A 322 7.50 16.84 11.71
CA TYR A 322 7.94 16.09 12.89
C TYR A 322 9.36 15.51 12.71
N SER A 323 9.73 15.15 11.48
CA SER A 323 11.07 14.66 11.16
C SER A 323 12.13 15.77 11.27
N ASP A 324 11.81 17.00 10.86
CA ASP A 324 12.74 18.14 10.95
C ASP A 324 12.98 18.63 12.38
N ARG A 325 12.10 18.27 13.33
CA ARG A 325 12.27 18.65 14.73
C ARG A 325 13.18 17.70 15.52
N ALA A 326 13.43 16.50 15.00
CA ALA A 326 14.28 15.49 15.64
C ALA A 326 15.77 15.65 15.30
N SER A 327 16.13 16.46 14.29
CA SER A 327 17.52 16.60 13.79
C SER A 327 18.10 18.03 13.89
N GLY A 328 17.41 18.95 14.55
CA GLY A 328 17.79 20.37 14.66
C GLY A 328 19.01 20.68 15.55
N GLY A 329 20.18 20.19 15.16
CA GLY A 329 21.49 20.70 15.60
C GLY A 329 21.87 21.94 14.80
N SER A 330 21.73 23.10 15.44
CA SER A 330 22.36 24.39 15.17
C SER A 330 23.42 24.46 14.04
N SER A 331 23.13 25.23 12.99
CA SER A 331 24.11 26.23 12.51
C SER A 331 23.42 27.37 11.77
N THR A 332 23.80 28.57 12.15
CA THR A 332 23.37 29.88 11.66
C THR A 332 24.10 30.28 10.38
N SER A 333 23.41 30.88 9.40
CA SER A 333 23.65 32.25 8.86
C SER A 333 23.11 32.39 7.41
N PRO A 334 22.64 33.58 6.99
CA PRO A 334 21.73 33.78 5.87
C PRO A 334 22.41 34.31 4.59
N ASN A 335 21.78 34.15 3.42
CA ASN A 335 21.88 35.09 2.30
C ASN A 335 20.81 34.83 1.22
N GLY A 336 19.90 35.80 1.08
CA GLY A 336 19.35 36.41 -0.16
C GLY A 336 18.77 35.55 -1.31
N PRO A 337 17.57 35.88 -1.83
CA PRO A 337 17.00 35.20 -2.99
C PRO A 337 17.52 35.81 -4.30
N ALA A 338 17.78 34.97 -5.30
CA ALA A 338 17.99 35.40 -6.68
C ALA A 338 16.88 34.82 -7.57
N SER A 339 16.09 35.72 -8.14
CA SER A 339 15.16 35.50 -9.24
C SER A 339 15.90 35.02 -10.49
N VAL A 340 15.40 33.97 -11.16
CA VAL A 340 15.71 33.72 -12.57
C VAL A 340 14.43 33.37 -13.33
N THR A 341 14.23 34.17 -14.36
CA THR A 341 13.17 34.16 -15.38
C THR A 341 13.26 32.98 -16.34
N GLY A 342 12.09 32.42 -16.67
CA GLY A 342 11.63 31.96 -18.00
C GLY A 342 12.55 31.13 -18.89
N THR A 343 12.10 29.93 -19.26
CA THR A 343 12.39 29.33 -20.58
C THR A 343 11.23 28.48 -21.07
N SER A 344 11.01 28.58 -22.38
CA SER A 344 9.89 28.10 -23.18
C SER A 344 9.93 26.60 -23.46
N TRP A 345 8.77 25.95 -23.45
CA TRP A 345 8.58 24.58 -23.93
C TRP A 345 8.58 24.52 -25.47
N GLY A 346 9.61 23.86 -26.02
CA GLY A 346 9.73 23.54 -27.44
C GLY A 346 8.92 22.29 -27.81
N ARG A 347 8.15 22.39 -28.89
CA ARG A 347 7.41 21.30 -29.55
C ARG A 347 8.35 20.22 -30.08
N LEU A 348 8.11 18.95 -29.72
CA LEU A 348 8.68 17.79 -30.41
C LEU A 348 7.70 17.29 -31.49
N LYS A 349 8.18 17.31 -32.73
CA LYS A 349 7.52 16.75 -33.92
C LYS A 349 7.89 15.27 -34.09
N THR A 350 6.86 14.52 -34.46
CA THR A 350 6.79 13.25 -35.18
C THR A 350 8.05 12.82 -35.96
N LEU A 351 8.48 11.58 -35.76
CA LEU A 351 9.28 10.79 -36.71
C LEU A 351 8.77 9.34 -36.69
N TYR A 352 7.97 8.98 -37.68
CA TYR A 352 7.73 7.60 -38.12
C TYR A 352 8.34 7.47 -39.52
N ARG A 353 9.28 6.55 -39.67
CA ARG A 353 9.61 5.80 -40.88
C ARG A 353 9.86 4.36 -40.47
#